data_AF-A0A504X1U7-F1
#
_entry.id   AF-A0A504X1U7-F1
#
_cell.length_a   1.000
_cell.length_b   1.000
_cell.length_c   1.000
_cell.angle_alpha   90.00
_cell.angle_beta   90.00
_cell.angle_gamma   90.00
#
_symmetry.space_group_name_H-M   'P 1'
#
loop_
_entity.id
_entity.type
_entity.pdbx_description
1 polymer ?
#
loop_
_entity_poly.entity_id
_entity_poly.type
_entity_poly.pdbx_seq_one_letter_code
_entity_poly.pdbx_strand_id
1 'polypeptide(L)'
;MNSRPFSLERIFAINLDRRPDRWAAVQAVCARAGLPAERTERVPAVEGSRLDVNAAHRCGFVSALGLRRLKEPPEHHIWGMDLNKAALGCALSHIHLWARIAALGTVSNFSAETPAAALPKQCFLVLEDDSTLTDSDDSGSGSPAASPSLPFLDQLQRRMNSVPPDWELVYVSGLDTARQCPHMQVAKGVARVPQYHRTTNAYLVTPQGARRLLATCVPLTFQLDTAMTMNTLPHVLDPVCYTLQPPLMQQAAQLGTDIQH
;
A
#
# COMPACT_ATOMS: atom_id res chain seq x y z
N MET A 1 14.76 -26.25 -6.32
CA MET A 1 13.68 -25.32 -6.73
C MET A 1 13.37 -24.44 -5.54
N ASN A 2 13.72 -23.15 -5.57
CA ASN A 2 13.44 -22.26 -4.44
C ASN A 2 11.92 -22.09 -4.33
N SER A 3 11.36 -22.43 -3.17
CA SER A 3 9.95 -22.19 -2.85
C SER A 3 9.65 -20.69 -2.98
N ARG A 4 8.59 -20.32 -3.71
CA ARG A 4 8.18 -18.91 -3.79
C ARG A 4 7.65 -18.46 -2.42
N PRO A 5 8.16 -17.36 -1.83
CA PRO A 5 7.69 -16.86 -0.54
C PRO A 5 6.22 -16.38 -0.55
N PHE A 6 5.67 -16.08 -1.73
CA PHE A 6 4.29 -15.61 -1.89
C PHE A 6 3.67 -16.07 -3.22
N SER A 7 2.34 -16.01 -3.29
CA SER A 7 1.55 -16.12 -4.51
C SER A 7 0.81 -14.81 -4.74
N LEU A 8 1.13 -14.12 -5.85
CA LEU A 8 0.42 -12.89 -6.25
C LEU A 8 -0.85 -13.26 -7.00
N GLU A 9 -2.00 -13.12 -6.32
CA GLU A 9 -3.29 -13.55 -6.85
C GLU A 9 -3.90 -12.54 -7.81
N ARG A 10 -3.95 -11.27 -7.39
CA ARG A 10 -4.46 -10.15 -8.21
C ARG A 10 -3.69 -8.87 -7.95
N ILE A 11 -3.80 -7.96 -8.91
CA ILE A 11 -3.35 -6.58 -8.83
C ILE A 11 -4.60 -5.69 -8.86
N PHE A 12 -4.79 -4.90 -7.83
CA PHE A 12 -5.86 -3.93 -7.73
C PHE A 12 -5.32 -2.53 -7.91
N ALA A 13 -5.93 -1.77 -8.81
CA ALA A 13 -5.58 -0.39 -9.07
C ALA A 13 -6.76 0.53 -8.73
N ILE A 14 -6.62 1.33 -7.68
CA ILE A 14 -7.62 2.29 -7.23
C ILE A 14 -7.57 3.51 -8.14
N ASN A 15 -8.69 3.82 -8.80
CA ASN A 15 -8.77 4.93 -9.76
C ASN A 15 -10.17 5.54 -9.78
N LEU A 16 -10.26 6.88 -9.82
CA LEU A 16 -11.54 7.58 -9.94
C LEU A 16 -12.17 7.36 -11.32
N ASP A 17 -13.49 7.15 -11.38
CA ASP A 17 -14.20 6.93 -12.66
C ASP A 17 -14.05 8.09 -13.64
N ARG A 18 -13.95 9.32 -13.12
CA ARG A 18 -13.74 10.55 -13.90
C ARG A 18 -12.32 10.71 -14.46
N ARG A 19 -11.37 9.82 -14.13
CA ARG A 19 -9.96 9.85 -14.55
C ARG A 19 -9.57 8.66 -15.43
N PRO A 20 -10.15 8.53 -16.64
CA PRO A 20 -9.76 7.48 -17.59
C PRO A 20 -8.33 7.65 -18.10
N ASP A 21 -7.82 8.89 -18.10
CA ASP A 21 -6.44 9.23 -18.45
C ASP A 21 -5.44 8.59 -17.47
N ARG A 22 -5.71 8.67 -16.16
CA ARG A 22 -4.87 7.99 -15.15
C ARG A 22 -4.97 6.49 -15.24
N TRP A 23 -6.16 5.96 -15.51
CA TRP A 23 -6.32 4.53 -15.72
C TRP A 23 -5.44 4.03 -16.88
N ALA A 24 -5.41 4.74 -18.01
CA ALA A 24 -4.52 4.41 -19.11
C ALA A 24 -3.03 4.47 -18.71
N ALA A 25 -2.64 5.44 -17.88
CA ALA A 25 -1.28 5.54 -17.33
C ALA A 25 -0.93 4.33 -16.45
N VAL A 26 -1.83 3.93 -15.54
CA VAL A 26 -1.65 2.72 -14.70
C VAL A 26 -1.53 1.47 -15.55
N GLN A 27 -2.36 1.32 -16.59
CA GLN A 27 -2.25 0.18 -17.50
C GLN A 27 -0.88 0.13 -18.19
N ALA A 28 -0.35 1.28 -18.61
CA ALA A 28 1.00 1.37 -19.18
C ALA A 28 2.08 1.03 -18.15
N VAL A 29 1.94 1.46 -16.90
CA VAL A 29 2.84 1.10 -15.79
C VAL A 29 2.81 -0.41 -15.55
N CYS A 30 1.63 -1.02 -15.47
CA CYS A 30 1.47 -2.47 -15.31
C CYS A 30 2.13 -3.25 -16.45
N ALA A 31 1.92 -2.82 -17.70
CA ALA A 31 2.54 -3.45 -18.86
C ALA A 31 4.07 -3.37 -18.80
N ARG A 32 4.65 -2.20 -18.48
CA ARG A 32 6.11 -2.04 -18.31
C ARG A 32 6.65 -2.86 -17.14
N ALA A 33 5.87 -3.02 -16.08
CA ALA A 33 6.23 -3.82 -14.91
C ALA A 33 6.15 -5.34 -15.17
N GLY A 34 5.64 -5.76 -16.34
CA GLY A 34 5.36 -7.16 -16.64
C GLY A 34 4.19 -7.74 -15.83
N LEU A 35 3.31 -6.89 -15.30
CA LEU A 35 2.14 -7.30 -14.53
C LEU A 35 1.06 -7.85 -15.46
N PRO A 36 0.53 -9.08 -15.23
CA PRO A 36 -0.45 -9.70 -16.10
C PRO A 36 -1.77 -8.92 -16.14
N ALA A 37 -2.23 -8.58 -17.35
CA ALA A 37 -3.45 -7.82 -17.57
C ALA A 37 -4.69 -8.57 -17.05
N GLU A 38 -4.72 -9.89 -17.19
CA GLU A 38 -5.81 -10.76 -16.73
C GLU A 38 -5.93 -10.86 -15.20
N ARG A 39 -4.88 -10.45 -14.47
CA ARG A 39 -4.91 -10.35 -13.00
C ARG A 39 -5.01 -8.90 -12.53
N THR A 40 -4.98 -7.92 -13.43
CA THR A 40 -5.04 -6.50 -13.10
C THR A 40 -6.48 -6.01 -13.19
N GLU A 41 -6.97 -5.44 -12.10
CA GLU A 41 -8.35 -5.00 -11.97
C GLU A 41 -8.42 -3.55 -11.49
N ARG A 42 -9.19 -2.72 -12.22
CA ARG A 42 -9.53 -1.37 -11.75
C ARG A 42 -10.56 -1.44 -10.64
N VAL A 43 -10.27 -0.80 -9.52
CA VAL A 43 -11.18 -0.61 -8.40
C VAL A 43 -11.67 0.84 -8.42
N PRO A 44 -12.99 1.10 -8.55
CA PRO A 44 -13.52 2.47 -8.50
C PRO A 44 -13.17 3.13 -7.17
N ALA A 45 -12.49 4.27 -7.25
CA ALA A 45 -12.19 5.08 -6.08
C ALA A 45 -13.42 5.90 -5.64
N VAL A 46 -13.51 6.16 -4.35
CA VAL A 46 -14.53 7.00 -3.74
C VAL A 46 -14.17 8.48 -3.93
N GLU A 47 -15.06 9.22 -4.58
CA GLU A 47 -14.88 10.65 -4.86
C GLU A 47 -15.14 11.49 -3.59
N GLY A 48 -14.06 11.91 -2.93
CA GLY A 48 -14.10 12.62 -1.65
C GLY A 48 -14.97 13.87 -1.65
N SER A 49 -14.96 14.64 -2.75
CA SER A 49 -15.76 15.88 -2.89
C SER A 49 -17.27 15.66 -2.76
N ARG A 50 -17.76 14.44 -3.02
CA ARG A 50 -19.19 14.07 -3.00
C ARG A 50 -19.63 13.36 -1.72
N LEU A 51 -18.73 13.17 -0.76
CA LEU A 51 -19.04 12.46 0.48
C LEU A 51 -19.87 13.28 1.46
N ASP A 52 -20.89 12.65 2.03
CA ASP A 52 -21.52 13.09 3.28
C ASP A 52 -20.69 12.60 4.47
N VAL A 53 -19.88 13.50 5.02
CA VAL A 53 -19.02 13.21 6.19
C VAL A 53 -19.82 12.85 7.44
N ASN A 54 -21.06 13.33 7.57
CA ASN A 54 -21.90 12.97 8.72
C ASN A 54 -22.46 11.55 8.54
N ALA A 55 -22.79 11.14 7.32
CA ALA A 55 -23.16 9.74 7.04
C ALA A 55 -21.98 8.80 7.33
N ALA A 56 -20.77 9.15 6.88
CA ALA A 56 -19.57 8.36 7.17
C ALA A 56 -19.34 8.16 8.69
N HIS A 57 -19.57 9.21 9.49
CA HIS A 57 -19.54 9.10 10.95
C HIS A 57 -20.66 8.22 11.52
N ARG A 58 -21.93 8.42 11.10
CA ARG A 58 -23.06 7.61 11.57
C ARG A 58 -22.90 6.12 11.25
N CYS A 59 -22.25 5.81 10.12
CA CYS A 59 -21.93 4.44 9.72
C CYS A 59 -20.68 3.86 10.40
N GLY A 60 -20.02 4.60 11.30
CA GLY A 60 -18.86 4.13 12.06
C GLY A 60 -17.52 4.15 11.32
N PHE A 61 -17.45 4.74 10.11
CA PHE A 61 -16.18 4.86 9.39
C PHE A 61 -15.29 5.99 9.89
N VAL A 62 -15.89 7.03 10.50
CA VAL A 62 -15.19 8.21 10.99
C VAL A 62 -15.47 8.38 12.48
N SER A 63 -14.44 8.62 13.27
CA SER A 63 -14.57 8.85 14.72
C SER A 63 -15.17 10.22 15.01
N ALA A 64 -15.65 10.45 16.24
CA ALA A 64 -16.14 11.77 16.64
C ALA A 64 -15.05 12.84 16.55
N LEU A 65 -13.78 12.50 16.80
CA LEU A 65 -12.65 13.41 16.60
C LEU A 65 -12.38 13.66 15.11
N GLY A 66 -12.36 12.60 14.29
CA GLY A 66 -12.19 12.74 12.84
C GLY A 66 -13.27 13.62 12.20
N LEU A 67 -14.53 13.48 12.62
CA LEU A 67 -15.63 14.33 12.14
C LEU A 67 -15.44 15.79 12.54
N ARG A 68 -14.96 16.06 13.77
CA ARG A 68 -14.65 17.43 14.19
C ARG A 68 -13.56 18.04 13.32
N ARG A 69 -12.45 17.32 13.09
CA ARG A 69 -11.34 17.78 12.25
C ARG A 69 -11.77 18.02 10.79
N LEU A 70 -12.62 17.16 10.22
CA LEU A 70 -13.21 17.35 8.88
C LEU A 70 -14.06 18.63 8.74
N LYS A 71 -14.57 19.17 9.86
CA LYS A 71 -15.36 20.41 9.88
C LYS A 71 -14.52 21.65 10.20
N GLU A 72 -13.26 21.48 10.57
CA GLU A 72 -12.34 22.60 10.79
C GLU A 72 -11.95 23.26 9.46
N PRO A 73 -11.71 24.57 9.46
CA PRO A 73 -11.12 25.27 8.32
C PRO A 73 -9.76 24.65 7.91
N PRO A 74 -9.41 24.62 6.61
CA PRO A 74 -8.16 24.03 6.12
C PRO A 74 -6.88 24.58 6.78
N GLU A 75 -6.87 25.86 7.15
CA GLU A 75 -5.76 26.53 7.85
C GLU A 75 -5.46 25.95 9.24
N HIS A 76 -6.42 25.23 9.84
CA HIS A 76 -6.23 24.54 11.12
C HIS A 76 -5.77 23.08 10.94
N HIS A 77 -5.68 22.58 9.70
CA HIS A 77 -5.31 21.20 9.43
C HIS A 77 -3.80 21.04 9.54
N ILE A 78 -3.39 20.01 10.27
CA ILE A 78 -2.01 19.54 10.31
C ILE A 78 -1.80 18.64 9.11
N TRP A 79 -0.92 19.09 8.22
CA TRP A 79 -0.63 18.40 6.98
C TRP A 79 -0.19 16.95 7.19
N GLY A 80 -0.82 16.05 6.42
CA GLY A 80 -0.59 14.61 6.48
C GLY A 80 -1.06 13.92 7.75
N MET A 81 -1.81 14.58 8.63
CA MET A 81 -2.48 13.94 9.77
C MET A 81 -3.99 14.10 9.71
N ASP A 82 -4.48 15.32 9.47
CA ASP A 82 -5.92 15.57 9.53
C ASP A 82 -6.66 15.09 8.30
N LEU A 83 -7.84 14.51 8.55
CA LEU A 83 -8.77 14.14 7.50
C LEU A 83 -9.32 15.39 6.82
N ASN A 84 -9.13 15.45 5.50
CA ASN A 84 -9.94 16.27 4.60
C ASN A 84 -10.86 15.35 3.78
N LYS A 85 -11.75 15.93 2.97
CA LYS A 85 -12.70 15.15 2.16
C LYS A 85 -12.02 14.21 1.16
N ALA A 86 -10.94 14.67 0.53
CA ALA A 86 -10.18 13.86 -0.41
C ALA A 86 -9.51 12.68 0.31
N ALA A 87 -8.78 12.93 1.40
CA ALA A 87 -8.20 11.91 2.27
C ALA A 87 -9.24 10.91 2.81
N LEU A 88 -10.49 11.35 3.08
CA LEU A 88 -11.58 10.44 3.42
C LEU A 88 -12.00 9.56 2.23
N GLY A 89 -12.07 10.12 1.01
CA GLY A 89 -12.31 9.36 -0.22
C GLY A 89 -11.22 8.32 -0.49
N CYS A 90 -9.95 8.71 -0.35
CA CYS A 90 -8.82 7.78 -0.34
C CYS A 90 -9.05 6.65 0.67
N ALA A 91 -9.28 7.01 1.94
CA ALA A 91 -9.41 6.06 3.02
C ALA A 91 -10.54 5.04 2.78
N LEU A 92 -11.72 5.50 2.35
CA LEU A 92 -12.86 4.64 2.06
C LEU A 92 -12.63 3.72 0.86
N SER A 93 -11.86 4.17 -0.14
CA SER A 93 -11.47 3.33 -1.29
C SER A 93 -10.62 2.14 -0.84
N HIS A 94 -9.61 2.39 0.01
CA HIS A 94 -8.77 1.34 0.58
C HIS A 94 -9.54 0.44 1.54
N ILE A 95 -10.37 1.00 2.44
CA ILE A 95 -11.20 0.22 3.37
C ILE A 95 -12.11 -0.74 2.60
N HIS A 96 -12.78 -0.26 1.54
CA HIS A 96 -13.60 -1.12 0.69
C HIS A 96 -12.78 -2.24 0.05
N LEU A 97 -11.60 -1.91 -0.50
CA LEU A 97 -10.71 -2.89 -1.09
C LEU A 97 -10.17 -3.90 -0.07
N TRP A 98 -9.83 -3.48 1.15
CA TRP A 98 -9.38 -4.37 2.21
C TRP A 98 -10.48 -5.33 2.65
N ALA A 99 -11.73 -4.88 2.76
CA ALA A 99 -12.86 -5.76 3.04
C ALA A 99 -13.00 -6.84 1.96
N ARG A 100 -12.82 -6.47 0.69
CA ARG A 100 -12.81 -7.41 -0.42
C ARG A 100 -11.62 -8.39 -0.35
N ILE A 101 -10.40 -7.91 -0.12
CA ILE A 101 -9.21 -8.76 0.00
C ILE A 101 -9.32 -9.73 1.17
N ALA A 102 -9.85 -9.27 2.31
CA ALA A 102 -10.12 -10.10 3.48
C ALA A 102 -11.08 -11.26 3.16
N ALA A 103 -12.10 -11.00 2.34
CA ALA A 103 -13.08 -12.01 1.90
C ALA A 103 -12.54 -12.96 0.82
N LEU A 104 -11.56 -12.54 0.02
CA LEU A 104 -10.89 -13.39 -0.98
C LEU A 104 -9.89 -14.38 -0.37
N GLY A 105 -9.53 -14.19 0.91
CA GLY A 105 -8.66 -15.12 1.61
C GLY A 105 -9.32 -16.49 1.71
N THR A 106 -8.66 -17.53 1.19
CA THR A 106 -9.13 -18.90 1.39
C THR A 106 -9.11 -19.23 2.88
N VAL A 107 -10.23 -19.67 3.43
CA VAL A 107 -10.24 -20.32 4.75
C VAL A 107 -9.55 -21.65 4.53
N SER A 108 -8.25 -21.70 4.77
CA SER A 108 -7.53 -22.97 4.79
C SER A 108 -8.02 -23.76 6.00
N ASN A 109 -9.03 -24.62 5.79
CA ASN A 109 -9.36 -25.69 6.72
C ASN A 109 -8.18 -26.66 6.73
N PHE A 110 -7.12 -26.34 7.46
CA PHE A 110 -6.02 -27.28 7.65
C PHE A 110 -6.52 -28.42 8.55
N SER A 111 -6.82 -29.55 7.91
CA SER A 111 -6.71 -30.86 8.57
C SER A 111 -5.27 -31.01 9.07
N ALA A 112 -5.12 -31.47 10.31
CA ALA A 112 -3.91 -31.44 11.11
C ALA A 112 -2.76 -32.37 10.65
N GLU A 113 -2.73 -32.86 9.41
CA GLU A 113 -1.91 -34.04 9.07
C GLU A 113 -0.93 -33.90 7.89
N THR A 114 -0.70 -32.70 7.33
CA THR A 114 0.36 -32.52 6.32
C THR A 114 1.53 -31.71 6.87
N PRO A 115 2.79 -32.24 6.86
CA PRO A 115 3.97 -31.44 7.17
C PRO A 115 4.05 -30.28 6.18
N ALA A 116 3.86 -29.06 6.67
CA ALA A 116 3.81 -27.86 5.87
C ALA A 116 5.19 -27.56 5.27
N ALA A 117 5.48 -28.09 4.08
CA ALA A 117 6.22 -27.28 3.12
C ALA A 117 5.38 -26.01 2.93
N ALA A 118 5.79 -24.93 3.59
CA ALA A 118 4.98 -23.72 3.76
C ALA A 118 4.47 -23.27 2.39
N LEU A 119 3.15 -23.42 2.18
CA LEU A 119 2.52 -22.96 0.95
C LEU A 119 2.83 -21.47 0.79
N PRO A 120 3.08 -20.99 -0.45
CA PRO A 120 3.33 -19.57 -0.68
C PRO A 120 2.21 -18.72 -0.08
N LYS A 121 2.57 -17.67 0.66
CA LYS A 121 1.58 -16.79 1.28
C LYS A 121 0.75 -16.09 0.19
N GLN A 122 -0.56 -16.24 0.22
CA GLN A 122 -1.48 -15.56 -0.69
C GLN A 122 -1.40 -14.04 -0.48
N CYS A 123 -1.19 -13.27 -1.54
CA CYS A 123 -1.17 -11.82 -1.47
C CYS A 123 -1.69 -11.12 -2.71
N PHE A 124 -1.93 -9.82 -2.55
CA PHE A 124 -2.47 -8.91 -3.55
C PHE A 124 -1.59 -7.68 -3.64
N LEU A 125 -1.33 -7.20 -4.87
CA LEU A 125 -0.69 -5.92 -5.09
C LEU A 125 -1.77 -4.84 -5.17
N VAL A 126 -1.66 -3.80 -4.37
CA VAL A 126 -2.53 -2.62 -4.45
C VAL A 126 -1.71 -1.46 -5.00
N LEU A 127 -2.29 -0.76 -5.97
CA LEU A 127 -1.74 0.42 -6.64
C LEU A 127 -2.78 1.56 -6.56
N GLU A 128 -2.31 2.79 -6.35
CA GLU A 128 -3.06 4.01 -6.64
C GLU A 128 -2.79 4.48 -8.08
N ASP A 129 -3.66 5.37 -8.58
CA ASP A 129 -3.64 5.83 -9.97
C ASP A 129 -2.46 6.71 -10.37
N ASP A 130 -1.63 7.08 -9.40
CA ASP A 130 -0.40 7.84 -9.55
C ASP A 130 0.86 6.99 -9.24
N SER A 131 0.73 5.66 -9.19
CA SER A 131 1.88 4.75 -9.07
C SER A 131 2.71 4.71 -10.35
N THR A 132 4.02 4.91 -10.25
CA THR A 132 4.98 4.70 -11.35
C THR A 132 6.15 3.83 -10.89
N LEU A 133 6.83 3.18 -11.84
CA LEU A 133 8.08 2.47 -11.57
C LEU A 133 9.19 3.48 -11.18
N THR A 134 10.07 3.09 -10.28
CA THR A 134 11.30 3.83 -10.03
C THR A 134 12.28 3.57 -11.18
N ASP A 135 12.80 4.62 -11.79
CA ASP A 135 13.92 4.48 -12.71
C ASP A 135 15.14 3.99 -11.92
N SER A 136 15.78 2.93 -12.40
CA SER A 136 16.90 2.27 -11.73
C SER A 136 18.19 3.10 -11.71
N ASP A 137 18.16 4.32 -12.24
CA ASP A 137 19.34 5.02 -12.73
C ASP A 137 19.69 6.29 -11.95
N ASP A 138 19.07 6.54 -10.79
CA ASP A 138 19.40 7.72 -9.96
C ASP A 138 20.63 7.50 -9.03
N SER A 139 21.66 6.83 -9.57
CA SER A 139 23.02 7.03 -9.08
C SER A 139 23.65 8.10 -9.96
N GLY A 140 23.69 9.34 -9.46
CA GLY A 140 24.37 10.50 -10.06
C GLY A 140 25.89 10.36 -10.24
N SER A 141 26.39 9.17 -10.56
CA SER A 141 27.74 8.93 -11.06
C SER A 141 27.63 8.49 -12.51
N GLY A 142 28.05 9.35 -13.43
CA GLY A 142 28.06 9.11 -14.88
C GLY A 142 28.97 7.96 -15.32
N SER A 143 28.59 6.73 -14.98
CA SER A 143 29.27 5.52 -15.42
C SER A 143 28.42 4.84 -16.50
N PRO A 144 28.89 4.79 -17.77
CA PRO A 144 28.14 4.23 -18.88
C PRO A 144 28.31 2.71 -18.92
N ALA A 145 27.70 2.01 -17.97
CA ALA A 145 27.51 0.56 -17.99
C ALA A 145 26.52 0.11 -16.90
N ALA A 146 25.34 0.73 -16.81
CA ALA A 146 24.28 0.16 -15.99
C ALA A 146 23.77 -1.11 -16.71
N SER A 147 24.00 -2.28 -16.11
CA SER A 147 23.35 -3.52 -16.55
C SER A 147 21.84 -3.29 -16.61
N PRO A 148 21.12 -3.86 -17.60
CA PRO A 148 19.68 -3.64 -17.72
C PRO A 148 19.01 -4.00 -16.39
N SER A 149 18.28 -3.04 -15.84
CA SER A 149 17.52 -3.28 -14.62
C SER A 149 16.53 -4.41 -14.86
N LEU A 150 16.45 -5.30 -13.88
CA LEU A 150 15.61 -6.47 -14.04
C LEU A 150 14.13 -6.08 -14.05
N PRO A 151 13.26 -6.84 -14.73
CA PRO A 151 11.81 -6.60 -14.71
C PRO A 151 11.29 -6.47 -13.27
N PHE A 152 10.29 -5.59 -13.07
CA PHE A 152 9.74 -5.30 -11.74
C PHE A 152 9.36 -6.56 -10.97
N LEU A 153 8.67 -7.51 -11.59
CA LEU A 153 8.28 -8.77 -10.95
C LEU A 153 9.48 -9.60 -10.48
N ASP A 154 10.58 -9.63 -11.23
CA ASP A 154 11.78 -10.35 -10.83
C ASP A 154 12.48 -9.66 -9.66
N GLN A 155 12.50 -8.32 -9.66
CA GLN A 155 13.02 -7.54 -8.54
C GLN A 155 12.19 -7.75 -7.27
N LEU A 156 10.86 -7.69 -7.40
CA LEU A 156 9.92 -7.95 -6.32
C LEU A 156 10.11 -9.36 -5.76
N GLN A 157 10.13 -10.38 -6.64
CA GLN A 157 10.30 -11.77 -6.24
C GLN A 157 11.62 -11.99 -5.49
N ARG A 158 12.73 -11.40 -5.97
CA ARG A 158 14.03 -11.50 -5.30
C ARG A 158 14.07 -10.81 -3.96
N ARG A 159 13.48 -9.62 -3.83
CA ARG A 159 13.47 -8.85 -2.58
C ARG A 159 12.57 -9.49 -1.52
N MET A 160 11.43 -10.04 -1.94
CA MET A 160 10.53 -10.76 -1.04
C MET A 160 11.15 -12.03 -0.44
N ASN A 161 12.20 -12.61 -1.04
CA ASN A 161 12.94 -13.71 -0.41
C ASN A 161 13.67 -13.29 0.87
N SER A 162 13.94 -11.99 1.03
CA SER A 162 14.57 -11.41 2.22
C SER A 162 13.57 -10.87 3.23
N VAL A 163 12.27 -10.87 2.91
CA VAL A 163 11.23 -10.37 3.80
C VAL A 163 10.89 -11.46 4.83
N PRO A 164 10.90 -11.16 6.14
CA PRO A 164 10.53 -12.12 7.18
C PRO A 164 9.14 -12.74 6.94
N PRO A 165 8.96 -14.05 7.18
CA PRO A 165 7.76 -14.78 6.77
C PRO A 165 6.49 -14.41 7.53
N ASP A 166 6.58 -13.63 8.61
CA ASP A 166 5.46 -13.10 9.40
C ASP A 166 4.81 -11.86 8.77
N TRP A 167 5.35 -11.33 7.66
CA TRP A 167 4.82 -10.15 6.97
C TRP A 167 3.33 -10.24 6.63
N GLU A 168 2.62 -9.14 6.81
CA GLU A 168 1.19 -9.02 6.48
C GLU A 168 0.94 -7.92 5.46
N LEU A 169 1.80 -6.90 5.45
CA LEU A 169 1.87 -5.83 4.46
C LEU A 169 3.34 -5.53 4.10
N VAL A 170 3.61 -5.29 2.82
CA VAL A 170 4.93 -4.84 2.35
C VAL A 170 4.76 -3.62 1.45
N TYR A 171 5.29 -2.48 1.86
CA TYR A 171 5.39 -1.31 1.01
C TYR A 171 6.41 -1.54 -0.09
N VAL A 172 5.96 -1.44 -1.35
CA VAL A 172 6.84 -1.47 -2.54
C VAL A 172 7.11 -0.07 -3.07
N SER A 173 6.49 0.94 -2.45
CA SER A 173 6.69 2.38 -2.66
C SER A 173 7.05 3.08 -1.34
N GLY A 174 7.20 4.40 -1.39
CA GLY A 174 7.48 5.25 -0.23
C GLY A 174 8.94 5.68 -0.16
N LEU A 175 9.27 6.47 0.87
CA LEU A 175 10.63 6.96 1.09
C LEU A 175 11.58 5.81 1.50
N ASP A 176 12.83 5.86 1.05
CA ASP A 176 13.90 4.95 1.47
C ASP A 176 14.27 5.21 2.94
N THR A 177 13.52 4.59 3.84
CA THR A 177 13.60 4.84 5.29
C THR A 177 14.74 4.09 5.98
N ALA A 178 15.38 3.05 5.42
CA ALA A 178 16.48 2.36 6.13
C ALA A 178 17.85 2.93 5.83
N ARG A 179 18.00 3.74 4.76
CA ARG A 179 19.12 4.71 4.74
C ARG A 179 18.99 5.74 5.84
N GLN A 180 17.76 6.05 6.26
CA GLN A 180 17.49 7.03 7.32
C GLN A 180 17.50 6.40 8.72
N CYS A 181 17.14 5.11 8.83
CA CYS A 181 17.04 4.37 10.09
C CYS A 181 17.72 2.99 10.00
N PRO A 182 19.06 2.90 10.07
CA PRO A 182 19.78 1.63 9.93
C PRO A 182 19.38 0.54 10.94
N HIS A 183 18.96 0.95 12.14
CA HIS A 183 18.50 0.04 13.20
C HIS A 183 17.16 -0.65 12.91
N MET A 184 16.41 -0.19 11.90
CA MET A 184 15.17 -0.83 11.43
C MET A 184 15.41 -1.89 10.36
N GLN A 185 16.62 -1.98 9.82
CA GLN A 185 16.96 -2.92 8.77
C GLN A 185 16.97 -4.35 9.31
N VAL A 186 16.23 -5.24 8.65
CA VAL A 186 16.16 -6.68 9.02
C VAL A 186 16.86 -7.57 8.01
N ALA A 187 17.04 -7.09 6.78
CA ALA A 187 17.84 -7.73 5.74
C ALA A 187 18.30 -6.70 4.71
N LYS A 188 19.17 -7.09 3.76
CA LYS A 188 19.58 -6.20 2.66
C LYS A 188 18.35 -5.73 1.86
N GLY A 189 18.09 -4.43 1.89
CA GLY A 189 16.96 -3.81 1.19
C GLY A 189 15.58 -4.11 1.81
N VAL A 190 15.51 -4.56 3.07
CA VAL A 190 14.26 -4.79 3.80
C VAL A 190 14.38 -4.21 5.21
N ALA A 191 13.40 -3.41 5.60
CA ALA A 191 13.33 -2.83 6.94
C ALA A 191 11.91 -2.86 7.51
N ARG A 192 11.83 -2.82 8.84
CA ARG A 192 10.57 -2.59 9.54
C ARG A 192 10.08 -1.16 9.28
N VAL A 193 8.77 -0.99 9.23
CA VAL A 193 8.16 0.32 8.95
C VAL A 193 8.17 1.18 10.22
N PRO A 194 8.80 2.36 10.21
CA PRO A 194 8.75 3.28 11.35
C PRO A 194 7.35 3.89 11.50
N GLN A 195 7.08 4.48 12.67
CA GLN A 195 5.87 5.30 12.83
C GLN A 195 5.86 6.46 11.84
N TYR A 196 4.65 6.88 11.47
CA TYR A 196 4.41 8.00 10.55
C TYR A 196 5.02 7.78 9.16
N HIS A 197 5.23 6.53 8.77
CA HIS A 197 5.47 6.20 7.37
C HIS A 197 4.19 6.47 6.58
N ARG A 198 4.21 7.56 5.80
CA ARG A 198 3.03 8.10 5.11
C ARG A 198 3.06 7.77 3.63
N THR A 199 2.45 6.63 3.27
CA THR A 199 2.20 6.26 1.87
C THR A 199 1.14 5.16 1.78
N THR A 200 0.33 5.21 0.73
CA THR A 200 -0.59 4.13 0.32
C THR A 200 -0.50 3.82 -1.17
N ASN A 201 0.41 4.50 -1.88
CA ASN A 201 0.54 4.48 -3.34
C ASN A 201 0.71 3.06 -3.89
N ALA A 202 1.64 2.26 -3.35
CA ALA A 202 1.79 0.87 -3.75
C ALA A 202 2.30 -0.05 -2.63
N TYR A 203 1.59 -1.15 -2.40
CA TYR A 203 1.94 -2.16 -1.39
C TYR A 203 1.39 -3.55 -1.72
N LEU A 204 2.08 -4.58 -1.23
CA LEU A 204 1.54 -5.94 -1.12
C LEU A 204 0.76 -6.09 0.18
N VAL A 205 -0.36 -6.80 0.15
CA VAL A 205 -1.14 -7.10 1.35
C VAL A 205 -1.70 -8.52 1.29
N THR A 206 -1.75 -9.16 2.45
CA THR A 206 -2.34 -10.48 2.64
C THR A 206 -3.81 -10.35 3.10
N PRO A 207 -4.66 -11.38 2.96
CA PRO A 207 -6.01 -11.35 3.55
C PRO A 207 -6.01 -11.07 5.06
N GLN A 208 -5.02 -11.60 5.79
CA GLN A 208 -4.85 -11.33 7.22
C GLN A 208 -4.46 -9.87 7.49
N GLY A 209 -3.50 -9.34 6.73
CA GLY A 209 -3.11 -7.94 6.79
C GLY A 209 -4.29 -7.00 6.51
N ALA A 210 -5.11 -7.31 5.50
CA ALA A 210 -6.31 -6.52 5.21
C ALA A 210 -7.32 -6.52 6.38
N ARG A 211 -7.53 -7.66 7.06
CA ARG A 211 -8.38 -7.71 8.26
C ARG A 211 -7.83 -6.85 9.40
N ARG A 212 -6.52 -6.89 9.62
CA ARG A 212 -5.85 -6.07 10.64
C ARG A 212 -5.90 -4.59 10.30
N LEU A 213 -5.68 -4.20 9.05
CA LEU A 213 -5.85 -2.82 8.59
C LEU A 213 -7.26 -2.29 8.87
N LEU A 214 -8.30 -3.09 8.61
CA LEU A 214 -9.67 -2.72 8.94
C LEU A 214 -9.86 -2.51 10.45
N ALA A 215 -9.32 -3.41 11.28
CA ALA A 215 -9.42 -3.31 12.74
C ALA A 215 -8.64 -2.11 13.31
N THR A 216 -7.47 -1.80 12.73
CA THR A 216 -6.60 -0.70 13.18
C THR A 216 -7.10 0.67 12.71
N CYS A 217 -7.62 0.77 11.48
CA CYS A 217 -7.92 2.06 10.86
C CYS A 217 -9.37 2.53 11.04
N VAL A 218 -10.30 1.64 11.42
CA VAL A 218 -11.72 1.99 11.57
C VAL A 218 -12.11 1.99 13.06
N PRO A 219 -12.70 3.09 13.60
CA PRO A 219 -13.06 4.33 12.91
C PRO A 219 -11.88 5.27 12.66
N LEU A 220 -11.88 5.96 11.51
CA LEU A 220 -10.84 6.90 11.10
C LEU A 220 -10.84 8.15 11.97
N THR A 221 -9.67 8.49 12.50
CA THR A 221 -9.41 9.77 13.18
C THR A 221 -8.46 10.66 12.39
N PHE A 222 -7.45 10.04 11.77
CA PHE A 222 -6.42 10.68 10.96
C PHE A 222 -6.49 10.18 9.52
N GLN A 223 -5.71 10.79 8.62
CA GLN A 223 -5.47 10.25 7.28
C GLN A 223 -5.03 8.79 7.37
N LEU A 224 -5.41 8.00 6.36
CA LEU A 224 -5.31 6.55 6.40
C LEU A 224 -3.89 6.07 6.64
N ASP A 225 -2.93 6.62 5.91
CA ASP A 225 -1.51 6.29 5.99
C ASP A 225 -0.90 6.56 7.39
N THR A 226 -1.35 7.64 8.04
CA THR A 226 -1.03 7.92 9.45
C THR A 226 -1.71 6.90 10.36
N ALA A 227 -3.00 6.61 10.16
CA ALA A 227 -3.73 5.64 10.97
C ALA A 227 -3.10 4.23 10.89
N MET A 228 -2.62 3.82 9.72
CA MET A 228 -1.93 2.54 9.49
C MET A 228 -0.64 2.38 10.29
N THR A 229 0.02 3.48 10.65
CA THR A 229 1.38 3.47 11.20
C THR A 229 1.49 4.14 12.57
N MET A 230 0.37 4.57 13.15
CA MET A 230 0.32 5.18 14.47
C MET A 230 0.38 4.11 15.59
N ASN A 231 0.79 4.51 16.80
CA ASN A 231 0.67 3.74 18.05
C ASN A 231 1.52 2.47 18.22
N THR A 232 2.69 2.38 17.58
CA THR A 232 3.52 1.17 17.63
C THR A 232 5.01 1.51 17.76
N LEU A 233 5.61 1.23 18.92
CA LEU A 233 7.03 1.52 19.18
C LEU A 233 7.86 0.24 19.24
N PRO A 234 9.06 0.20 18.63
CA PRO A 234 9.67 1.28 17.84
C PRO A 234 9.22 1.32 16.36
N HIS A 235 8.44 0.34 15.90
CA HIS A 235 7.98 0.17 14.52
C HIS A 235 6.55 -0.42 14.49
N VAL A 236 5.92 -0.43 13.32
CA VAL A 236 4.56 -0.96 13.12
C VAL A 236 4.47 -2.45 13.40
N LEU A 237 3.62 -2.81 14.37
CA LEU A 237 3.39 -4.19 14.81
C LEU A 237 2.08 -4.79 14.30
N ASP A 238 1.11 -3.96 13.93
CA ASP A 238 -0.21 -4.45 13.50
C ASP A 238 -0.83 -3.60 12.37
N PRO A 239 -0.89 -4.11 11.13
CA PRO A 239 -0.30 -5.38 10.69
C PRO A 239 1.23 -5.38 10.75
N VAL A 240 1.85 -6.56 10.67
CA VAL A 240 3.31 -6.68 10.57
C VAL A 240 3.76 -6.15 9.21
N CYS A 241 4.38 -4.96 9.22
CA CYS A 241 4.73 -4.21 8.02
C CYS A 241 6.24 -4.18 7.75
N TYR A 242 6.59 -4.35 6.47
CA TYR A 242 7.94 -4.12 5.96
C TYR A 242 7.94 -3.14 4.79
N THR A 243 9.10 -2.57 4.49
CA THR A 243 9.33 -1.74 3.29
C THR A 243 10.51 -2.28 2.49
N LEU A 244 10.41 -2.23 1.17
CA LEU A 244 11.49 -2.60 0.24
C LEU A 244 12.34 -1.40 -0.12
N GLN A 245 13.66 -1.59 -0.16
CA GLN A 245 14.62 -0.49 -0.35
C GLN A 245 15.77 -0.82 -1.30
N PRO A 246 16.06 0.05 -2.28
CA PRO A 246 15.28 1.24 -2.65
C PRO A 246 13.84 0.87 -3.07
N PRO A 247 12.84 1.75 -2.98
CA PRO A 247 11.48 1.42 -3.41
C PRO A 247 11.47 0.93 -4.87
N LEU A 248 10.49 0.10 -5.24
CA LEU A 248 10.31 -0.38 -6.62
C LEU A 248 9.30 0.47 -7.40
N MET A 249 8.44 1.18 -6.68
CA MET A 249 7.46 2.12 -7.20
C MET A 249 7.55 3.45 -6.45
N GLN A 250 7.09 4.51 -7.07
CA GLN A 250 7.02 5.83 -6.47
C GLN A 250 5.73 6.52 -6.90
N GLN A 251 5.34 7.52 -6.13
CA GLN A 251 4.22 8.37 -6.45
C GLN A 251 4.64 9.40 -7.51
N ALA A 252 3.91 9.50 -8.60
CA ALA A 252 4.22 10.41 -9.69
C ALA A 252 3.94 11.87 -9.30
N ALA A 253 5.00 12.65 -9.02
CA ALA A 253 4.88 14.06 -8.65
C ALA A 253 4.17 14.93 -9.71
N GLN A 254 4.26 14.56 -10.99
CA GLN A 254 3.67 15.30 -12.11
C GLN A 254 2.15 15.15 -12.24
N LEU A 255 1.57 14.09 -11.67
CA LEU A 255 0.14 13.83 -11.83
C LEU A 255 -0.70 14.50 -10.72
N GLY A 256 -0.09 14.88 -9.58
CA GLY A 256 -0.83 15.32 -8.40
C GLY A 256 -1.73 14.22 -7.82
N THR A 257 -2.01 14.26 -6.51
CA THR A 257 -2.90 13.29 -5.87
C THR A 257 -4.35 13.80 -5.92
N ASP A 258 -5.09 13.57 -7.01
CA ASP A 258 -6.54 13.89 -7.05
C ASP A 258 -7.35 13.15 -5.97
N ILE A 259 -6.78 12.06 -5.47
CA ILE A 259 -7.34 11.25 -4.38
C ILE A 259 -7.15 11.95 -3.03
N GLN A 260 -6.20 12.88 -2.89
CA GLN A 260 -5.88 13.56 -1.63
C GLN A 260 -6.04 15.09 -1.68
N HIS A 261 -6.35 15.66 -2.85
CA HIS A 261 -6.65 17.08 -3.08
C HIS A 261 -8.14 17.36 -3.36
#